data_AF-A0A5F9CYZ0-F1
#
_entry.id   AF-A0A5F9CYZ0-F1
#
_cell.length_a   1.000
_cell.length_b   1.000
_cell.length_c   1.000
_cell.angle_alpha   90.00
_cell.angle_beta   90.00
_cell.angle_gamma   90.00
#
_symmetry.space_group_name_H-M   'P 1'
#
loop_
_entity.id
_entity.type
_entity.pdbx_description
1 polymer ?
#
loop_
_entity_poly.entity_id
_entity_poly.type
_entity_poly.pdbx_seq_one_letter_code
_entity_poly.pdbx_strand_id
1 'polypeptide(L)' 'MAKDILGEAGLHFDELNKLRVLDPEVTQQTIELKEECKDFVDKIGQFQKIVGGLIELVDQLAKEAESEKMKVSS' A
#
# COMPACT_ATOMS: atom_id res chain seq x y z
N MET A 1 -31.75 26.81 -10.44
CA MET A 1 -32.60 26.25 -11.52
C MET A 1 -31.82 25.31 -12.43
N ALA A 2 -30.97 25.76 -13.36
CA ALA A 2 -30.25 24.83 -14.27
C ALA A 2 -29.24 23.92 -13.54
N LYS A 3 -28.49 24.44 -12.56
CA LYS A 3 -27.52 23.67 -11.77
C LYS A 3 -28.19 22.58 -10.91
N ASP A 4 -29.39 22.86 -10.43
CA ASP A 4 -30.16 21.91 -9.60
C ASP A 4 -30.72 20.75 -10.44
N ILE A 5 -31.25 21.04 -11.65
CA ILE A 5 -31.74 20.01 -12.59
C ILE A 5 -30.60 19.08 -13.03
N LEU A 6 -29.41 19.64 -13.30
CA LEU A 6 -28.24 18.84 -13.66
C LEU A 6 -27.76 17.97 -12.49
N GLY A 7 -27.76 18.51 -11.27
CA GLY A 7 -27.45 17.74 -10.07
C GLY A 7 -28.45 16.60 -9.82
N GLU A 8 -29.75 16.84 -10.00
CA GLU A 8 -30.80 15.81 -9.92
C GLU A 8 -30.64 14.71 -10.99
N ALA A 9 -30.07 15.04 -12.15
CA ALA A 9 -29.75 14.09 -13.21
C ALA A 9 -28.41 13.34 -12.99
N GLY A 10 -27.71 13.57 -11.87
CA GLY A 10 -26.40 12.99 -11.59
C GLY A 10 -25.26 13.59 -12.42
N LEU A 11 -25.44 14.82 -12.90
CA LEU A 11 -24.43 15.55 -13.65
C LEU A 11 -23.77 16.58 -12.73
N HIS A 12 -22.44 16.49 -12.66
CA HIS A 12 -21.59 17.31 -11.81
C HIS A 12 -20.76 18.25 -12.67
N PHE A 13 -20.32 19.37 -12.10
CA PHE A 13 -19.32 20.22 -12.73
C PHE A 13 -18.00 20.08 -11.98
N ASP A 14 -16.91 19.91 -12.71
CA ASP A 14 -15.57 20.00 -12.13
C ASP A 14 -15.11 21.47 -11.99
N GLU A 15 -13.92 21.66 -11.41
CA GLU A 15 -13.31 22.98 -11.17
C GLU A 15 -13.08 23.80 -12.46
N LEU A 16 -13.10 23.15 -13.63
CA LEU A 16 -12.97 23.78 -14.94
C LEU A 16 -14.32 24.01 -15.62
N ASN A 17 -15.43 23.90 -14.89
CA ASN A 17 -16.81 23.95 -15.39
C ASN A 17 -17.11 22.91 -16.48
N LYS A 18 -16.41 21.77 -16.48
CA LYS A 18 -16.74 20.66 -17.39
C LYS A 18 -17.79 19.77 -16.76
N LEU A 19 -18.73 19.33 -17.57
CA LEU A 19 -19.77 18.39 -17.16
C LEU A 19 -19.14 17.00 -16.92
N ARG A 20 -19.47 16.38 -15.79
CA ARG A 20 -19.01 15.06 -15.35
C ARG A 20 -20.21 14.22 -14.94
N VAL A 21 -20.15 12.92 -15.19
CA VAL A 21 -21.18 11.94 -14.79
C VAL A 21 -20.85 11.26 -13.46
N LEU A 22 -19.66 11.50 -12.95
CA LEU A 22 -19.22 11.06 -11.63
C LEU A 22 -18.92 12.31 -10.82
N ASP A 23 -19.23 12.23 -9.54
CA ASP A 23 -18.86 13.27 -8.59
C ASP A 23 -17.32 13.40 -8.58
N PRO A 24 -16.77 14.60 -8.89
CA PRO A 24 -15.33 14.83 -8.89
C PRO A 24 -14.68 14.53 -7.53
N GLU A 25 -15.37 14.81 -6.42
CA GLU A 25 -14.85 14.57 -5.08
C GLU A 25 -14.73 13.06 -4.81
N VAL A 26 -15.78 12.30 -5.11
CA VAL A 26 -15.77 10.83 -4.98
C VAL A 26 -14.72 10.20 -5.89
N THR A 27 -14.55 10.74 -7.10
CA THR A 27 -13.52 10.27 -8.03
C THR A 27 -12.12 10.49 -7.46
N GLN A 28 -11.84 11.69 -6.93
CA GLN A 28 -10.56 12.03 -6.33
C GLN A 28 -10.26 11.15 -5.10
N GLN A 29 -11.21 11.02 -4.18
CA GLN A 29 -11.08 10.17 -2.99
C GLN A 29 -10.84 8.70 -3.36
N THR A 30 -11.49 8.21 -4.41
CA THR A 30 -11.30 6.82 -4.88
C THR A 30 -9.90 6.61 -5.46
N ILE A 31 -9.36 7.60 -6.17
CA ILE A 31 -7.99 7.57 -6.70
C ILE A 31 -6.98 7.58 -5.56
N GLU A 32 -7.16 8.50 -4.59
CA GLU A 32 -6.30 8.59 -3.41
C GLU A 32 -6.29 7.28 -2.63
N LEU A 33 -7.47 6.73 -2.32
CA LEU A 33 -7.61 5.45 -1.64
C LEU A 33 -6.90 4.32 -2.38
N LYS A 34 -7.02 4.26 -3.71
CA LYS A 34 -6.34 3.26 -4.53
C LYS A 34 -4.82 3.35 -4.42
N GLU A 35 -4.27 4.56 -4.50
CA GLU A 35 -2.82 4.76 -4.38
C GLU A 35 -2.34 4.46 -2.95
N GLU A 36 -3.08 4.85 -1.91
CA GLU A 36 -2.78 4.49 -0.52
C GLU A 36 -2.79 2.98 -0.29
N CYS A 37 -3.77 2.26 -0.85
CA CYS A 37 -3.81 0.79 -0.78
C CYS A 37 -2.61 0.15 -1.45
N LYS A 38 -2.17 0.68 -2.60
CA LYS A 38 -0.99 0.19 -3.30
C LYS A 38 0.27 0.42 -2.47
N ASP A 39 0.46 1.62 -1.96
CA ASP A 39 1.58 1.97 -1.08
C ASP A 39 1.62 1.10 0.17
N PHE A 40 0.45 0.79 0.75
CA PHE A 40 0.35 -0.10 1.89
C PHE A 40 0.83 -1.52 1.55
N VAL A 41 0.36 -2.10 0.45
CA VAL A 41 0.78 -3.43 0.00
C VAL A 41 2.28 -3.47 -0.29
N ASP A 42 2.82 -2.45 -0.95
CA ASP A 42 4.25 -2.35 -1.25
C ASP A 42 5.10 -2.27 0.03
N LYS A 43 4.68 -1.46 1.01
CA LYS A 43 5.36 -1.34 2.32
C LYS A 43 5.31 -2.65 3.10
N ILE A 44 4.18 -3.36 3.10
CA ILE A 44 4.07 -4.68 3.74
C ILE A 44 4.98 -5.70 3.04
N GLY A 45 5.04 -5.68 1.70
CA GLY A 45 5.93 -6.54 0.95
C GLY A 45 7.42 -6.28 1.26
N GLN A 46 7.81 -5.01 1.42
CA GLN A 46 9.16 -4.66 1.85
C GLN A 46 9.45 -5.13 3.29
N PHE A 47 8.51 -4.92 4.22
CA PHE A 47 8.63 -5.38 5.59
C PHE A 47 8.82 -6.90 5.67
N GLN A 48 8.01 -7.66 4.93
CA GLN A 48 8.14 -9.13 4.86
C GLN A 48 9.51 -9.58 4.35
N LYS A 49 10.07 -8.90 3.34
CA LYS A 49 11.42 -9.19 2.84
C LYS A 49 12.49 -8.94 3.90
N ILE A 50 12.39 -7.84 4.64
CA ILE A 50 13.35 -7.50 5.71
C ILE A 50 13.30 -8.55 6.82
N VAL A 51 12.10 -8.90 7.29
CA VAL A 51 11.92 -9.92 8.34
C VAL A 51 12.40 -11.29 7.86
N GLY A 52 12.12 -11.66 6.61
CA GLY A 52 12.64 -12.90 6.01
C GLY A 52 14.17 -12.95 6.03
N GLY A 53 14.84 -11.88 5.59
CA GLY A 53 16.31 -11.81 5.64
C GLY A 53 16.88 -11.85 7.05
N LEU A 54 16.18 -11.25 8.05
CA LEU A 54 16.59 -11.34 9.45
C LEU A 54 16.49 -12.77 9.99
N ILE A 55 15.42 -13.51 9.65
CA ILE A 55 15.26 -14.91 10.06
C ILE A 55 16.41 -15.75 9.49
N GLU A 56 16.73 -15.57 8.21
CA GLU A 56 17.85 -16.27 7.56
C GLU A 56 19.20 -15.99 8.25
N LEU A 57 19.46 -14.74 8.61
CA LEU A 57 20.67 -14.34 9.32
C LEU A 57 20.74 -15.02 10.71
N VAL A 58 19.63 -15.03 11.45
CA VAL A 58 19.55 -15.66 12.77
C VAL A 58 19.79 -17.16 12.68
N ASP A 59 19.22 -17.84 11.68
CA ASP A 59 19.42 -19.27 11.45
C ASP A 59 20.88 -19.59 11.10
N GLN A 60 21.54 -18.74 10.31
CA GLN A 60 22.97 -18.89 10.01
C GLN A 60 23.82 -18.75 11.27
N LEU A 61 23.57 -17.70 12.07
CA LEU A 61 24.30 -17.46 13.31
C LEU A 61 24.13 -18.61 14.31
N ALA A 62 22.92 -19.17 14.42
CA ALA A 62 22.67 -20.33 15.28
C ALA A 62 23.47 -21.56 14.84
N LYS A 63 23.53 -21.85 13.53
CA LYS A 63 24.33 -22.96 12.99
C LYS A 63 25.83 -22.77 13.24
N GLU A 64 26.33 -21.56 13.03
CA GLU A 64 27.74 -21.23 13.29
C GLU A 64 28.09 -21.41 14.77
N ALA A 65 27.23 -20.92 15.67
CA ALA A 65 27.43 -21.06 17.11
C ALA A 65 27.49 -22.54 17.56
N GLU A 66 26.61 -23.39 17.04
CA GLU A 66 26.64 -24.84 17.34
C GLU A 66 27.90 -25.52 16.77
N SER A 67 28.33 -25.16 15.55
CA SER A 67 29.58 -25.65 14.97
C SER A 67 30.79 -25.30 15.83
N GLU A 68 30.89 -24.05 16.30
CA GLU A 68 32.00 -23.62 17.16
C GLU A 68 31.98 -24.33 18.53
N LYS A 69 30.80 -24.55 19.14
CA LYS A 69 30.69 -25.35 20.37
C LYS A 69 31.23 -26.77 20.19
N MET A 70 30.94 -27.41 19.06
CA MET A 70 31.44 -28.77 18.77
C MET A 70 32.97 -28.81 18.63
N LYS A 71 33.56 -27.81 17.97
CA LYS A 71 35.03 -27.72 17.81
C LYS A 71 35.76 -27.51 19.12
N VAL A 72 35.20 -26.73 20.04
CA VAL A 72 35.79 -26.48 21.38
C VAL A 72 35.66 -27.71 22.30
N SER A 73 34.67 -28.56 22.05
CA SER A 73 34.38 -29.74 22.88
C SER A 73 35.03 -31.04 22.38
N SER A 74 35.80 -30.98 21.30
CA SER A 74 36.55 -32.09 20.68
C SER A 74 38.05 -31.96 20.99
#